data_AF-A0A261CBT3-F1
#
_entry.id   AF-A0A261CBT3-F1
#
_cell.length_a   1.000
_cell.length_b   1.000
_cell.length_c   1.000
_cell.angle_alpha   90.00
_cell.angle_beta   90.00
_cell.angle_gamma   90.00
#
_symmetry.space_group_name_H-M   'P 1'
#
loop_
_entity.id
_entity.type
_entity.pdbx_description
1 polymer ?
#
loop_
_entity_poly.entity_id
_entity_poly.type
_entity_poly.pdbx_seq_one_letter_code
_entity_poly.pdbx_strand_id
1 'polypeptide(L)'
;KETEELLERKLEEWRLCNAALYNCILLKQQFKIREKEFAKWLDTLKYSITRAKDRFVLFEKIWRELKKNNRSYKKEELSCLHRITLSAYDLVFEAWEKVECLAKQFPDRIFLLILQKQLVLVSNQIHDILKEIDGIEIGNPNTRKLHNLFQKLNSFDIPTTWQLREESELAKWEDYQNVGAPRVYRKQ
;
A
#
# COMPACT_ATOMS: atom_id res chain seq x y z
N LYS A 1 10.29 -13.01 62.43
CA LYS A 1 10.47 -14.05 61.39
C LYS A 1 9.29 -14.07 60.42
N GLU A 2 8.09 -14.54 60.79
CA GLU A 2 6.92 -14.51 59.87
C GLU A 2 6.56 -13.11 59.34
N THR A 3 6.73 -12.06 60.15
CA THR A 3 6.45 -10.67 59.77
C THR A 3 7.46 -10.05 58.80
N GLU A 4 8.72 -10.46 58.85
CA GLU A 4 9.77 -9.99 57.91
C GLU A 4 9.63 -10.69 56.56
N GLU A 5 9.37 -11.99 56.56
CA GLU A 5 9.10 -12.77 55.34
C GLU A 5 7.87 -12.25 54.60
N LEU A 6 6.83 -11.82 55.32
CA LEU A 6 5.64 -11.20 54.72
C LEU A 6 5.96 -9.83 54.09
N LEU A 7 6.85 -9.06 54.71
CA LEU A 7 7.27 -7.75 54.20
C LEU A 7 8.14 -7.89 52.94
N GLU A 8 9.08 -8.84 52.95
CA GLU A 8 9.92 -9.16 51.79
C GLU A 8 9.09 -9.66 50.60
N ARG A 9 8.11 -10.54 50.82
CA ARG A 9 7.18 -10.97 49.76
C ARG A 9 6.41 -9.80 49.16
N LYS A 10 5.88 -8.91 49.99
CA LYS A 10 5.15 -7.71 49.50
C LYS A 10 6.05 -6.76 48.72
N LEU A 11 7.30 -6.58 49.15
CA LEU A 11 8.28 -5.77 48.42
C LEU A 11 8.63 -6.38 47.07
N GLU A 12 8.77 -7.71 47.00
CA GLU A 12 9.06 -8.41 45.75
C GLU A 12 7.87 -8.38 44.79
N GLU A 13 6.65 -8.63 45.28
CA GLU A 13 5.41 -8.45 44.50
C GLU A 13 5.28 -7.03 43.95
N TRP A 14 5.58 -6.02 44.77
CA TRP A 14 5.57 -4.62 44.35
C TRP A 14 6.61 -4.34 43.25
N ARG A 15 7.83 -4.89 43.38
CA ARG A 15 8.88 -4.78 42.34
C ARG A 15 8.45 -5.44 41.04
N LEU A 16 7.89 -6.65 41.10
CA LEU A 16 7.40 -7.38 39.93
C LEU A 16 6.27 -6.62 39.24
N CYS A 17 5.30 -6.10 40.02
CA CYS A 17 4.22 -5.27 39.50
C CYS A 17 4.76 -4.00 38.81
N ASN A 18 5.71 -3.30 39.42
CA ASN A 18 6.32 -2.11 38.84
C ASN A 18 7.11 -2.43 37.56
N ALA A 19 7.86 -3.53 37.55
CA ALA A 19 8.59 -3.96 36.36
C ALA A 19 7.63 -4.30 35.22
N ALA A 20 6.53 -5.01 35.51
CA ALA A 20 5.48 -5.31 34.54
C ALA A 20 4.83 -4.02 34.00
N LEU A 21 4.46 -3.09 34.88
CA LEU A 21 3.89 -1.80 34.47
C LEU A 21 4.85 -1.00 33.58
N TYR A 22 6.13 -0.92 33.98
CA TYR A 22 7.16 -0.26 33.19
C TYR A 22 7.29 -0.88 31.80
N ASN A 23 7.36 -2.20 31.72
CA ASN A 23 7.43 -2.93 30.45
C ASN A 23 6.19 -2.69 29.59
N CYS A 24 4.99 -2.68 30.17
CA CYS A 24 3.75 -2.35 29.46
C CYS A 24 3.77 -0.93 28.89
N ILE A 25 4.24 0.05 29.65
CA ILE A 25 4.38 1.44 29.18
C ILE A 25 5.37 1.51 28.02
N LEU A 26 6.52 0.84 28.14
CA LEU A 26 7.55 0.81 27.10
C LEU A 26 7.02 0.17 25.81
N LEU A 27 6.39 -1.00 25.91
CA LEU A 27 5.77 -1.69 24.77
C LEU A 27 4.72 -0.81 24.08
N LYS A 28 3.88 -0.12 24.85
CA LYS A 28 2.87 0.80 24.32
C LYS A 28 3.51 1.98 23.58
N GLN A 29 4.62 2.52 24.08
CA GLN A 29 5.36 3.58 23.39
C GLN A 29 5.98 3.09 22.09
N GLN A 30 6.63 1.93 22.11
CA GLN A 30 7.22 1.31 20.92
C GLN A 30 6.17 1.02 19.86
N PHE A 31 5.02 0.46 20.25
CA PHE A 31 3.91 0.22 19.34
C PHE A 31 3.45 1.49 18.64
N LYS A 32 3.26 2.60 19.36
CA LYS A 32 2.87 3.89 18.77
C LYS A 32 3.89 4.41 17.75
N ILE A 33 5.18 4.19 17.99
CA ILE A 33 6.23 4.59 17.05
C ILE A 33 6.15 3.74 15.78
N ARG A 34 6.06 2.40 15.93
CA ARG A 34 5.92 1.47 14.81
C ARG A 34 4.65 1.71 14.00
N GLU A 35 3.53 2.00 14.66
CA GLU A 35 2.27 2.34 13.99
C GLU A 35 2.42 3.61 13.14
N LYS A 36 3.13 4.64 13.61
CA LYS A 36 3.42 5.84 12.82
C LYS A 36 4.33 5.56 11.63
N GLU A 37 5.35 4.71 11.79
CA GLU A 37 6.22 4.29 10.69
C GLU A 37 5.42 3.54 9.62
N PHE A 38 4.54 2.63 10.05
CA PHE A 38 3.67 1.87 9.17
C PHE A 38 2.66 2.77 8.46
N ALA A 39 2.05 3.74 9.16
CA ALA A 39 1.17 4.73 8.54
C ALA A 39 1.89 5.56 7.46
N LYS A 40 3.10 6.05 7.75
CA LYS A 40 3.93 6.76 6.77
C LYS A 40 4.24 5.90 5.56
N TRP A 41 4.53 4.62 5.77
CA TRP A 41 4.78 3.68 4.68
C TRP A 41 3.54 3.48 3.80
N LEU A 42 2.34 3.37 4.38
CA LEU A 42 1.10 3.35 3.59
C LEU A 42 0.90 4.66 2.81
N ASP A 43 1.23 5.80 3.40
CA ASP A 43 1.15 7.10 2.73
C ASP A 43 2.11 7.21 1.54
N THR A 44 3.29 6.57 1.56
CA THR A 44 4.19 6.57 0.40
C THR A 44 3.58 5.81 -0.78
N LEU A 45 2.84 4.73 -0.52
CA LEU A 45 2.10 3.98 -1.55
C LEU A 45 0.96 4.84 -2.11
N LYS A 46 0.19 5.51 -1.25
CA LYS A 46 -0.86 6.44 -1.69
C LYS A 46 -0.30 7.55 -2.57
N TYR A 47 0.82 8.12 -2.15
CA TYR A 47 1.48 9.20 -2.87
C TYR A 47 1.97 8.75 -4.26
N SER A 48 2.52 7.55 -4.40
CA SER A 48 2.96 7.03 -5.69
C SER A 48 1.79 6.88 -6.68
N ILE A 49 0.64 6.41 -6.20
CA ILE A 49 -0.60 6.31 -6.97
C ILE A 49 -1.10 7.69 -7.40
N THR A 50 -1.21 8.63 -6.45
CA THR A 50 -1.62 10.01 -6.75
C THR A 50 -0.70 10.66 -7.78
N ARG A 51 0.62 10.49 -7.63
CA ARG A 51 1.61 11.00 -8.58
C ARG A 51 1.42 10.43 -9.99
N ALA A 52 1.08 9.15 -10.12
CA ALA A 52 0.77 8.55 -11.43
C ALA A 52 -0.50 9.16 -12.05
N LYS A 53 -1.54 9.41 -11.24
CA LYS A 53 -2.76 10.09 -11.69
C LYS A 53 -2.49 11.53 -12.14
N ASP A 54 -1.77 12.30 -11.33
CA ASP A 54 -1.41 13.69 -11.66
C ASP A 54 -0.58 13.74 -12.95
N ARG A 55 0.34 12.79 -13.12
CA ARG A 55 1.13 12.65 -14.35
C ARG A 55 0.24 12.37 -15.56
N PHE A 56 -0.80 11.56 -15.41
CA PHE A 56 -1.77 11.27 -16.47
C PHE A 56 -2.59 12.52 -16.84
N VAL A 57 -3.05 13.30 -15.86
CA VAL A 57 -3.76 14.56 -16.13
C VAL A 57 -2.89 15.52 -16.94
N LEU A 58 -1.61 15.65 -16.56
CA LEU A 58 -0.64 16.45 -17.32
C LEU A 58 -0.42 15.89 -18.74
N PHE A 59 -0.31 14.56 -18.86
CA PHE A 59 -0.19 13.87 -20.14
C PHE A 59 -1.36 14.20 -21.06
N GLU A 60 -2.60 14.09 -20.59
CA GLU A 60 -3.78 14.40 -21.40
C GLU A 60 -3.83 15.86 -21.86
N LYS A 61 -3.32 16.79 -21.04
CA LYS A 61 -3.23 18.20 -21.41
C LYS A 61 -2.19 18.40 -22.54
N ILE A 62 -0.96 17.94 -22.32
CA ILE A 62 0.14 18.06 -23.29
C ILE A 62 -0.23 17.36 -24.60
N TRP A 63 -0.79 16.17 -24.53
CA TRP A 63 -1.13 15.37 -25.70
C TRP A 63 -2.17 16.03 -26.62
N ARG A 64 -3.13 16.77 -26.02
CA ARG A 64 -4.14 17.55 -26.76
C ARG A 64 -3.54 18.78 -27.45
N GLU A 65 -2.54 19.42 -26.83
CA GLU A 65 -1.88 20.62 -27.36
C GLU A 65 -0.85 20.28 -28.45
N LEU A 66 -0.30 19.06 -28.45
CA LEU A 66 0.69 18.62 -29.43
C LEU A 66 0.09 18.37 -30.83
N LYS A 67 0.57 19.14 -31.82
CA LYS A 67 0.27 18.93 -33.24
C LYS A 67 0.65 17.50 -33.69
N LYS A 68 -0.07 16.98 -34.71
CA LYS A 68 0.09 15.60 -35.22
C LYS A 68 1.52 15.25 -35.69
N ASN A 69 2.32 16.24 -36.08
CA ASN A 69 3.70 16.08 -36.56
C ASN A 69 4.75 15.95 -35.43
N ASN A 70 4.38 16.22 -34.17
CA ASN A 70 5.31 16.18 -33.03
C ASN A 70 5.46 14.75 -32.45
N ARG A 71 5.79 13.77 -33.29
CA ARG A 71 5.87 12.34 -32.88
C ARG A 71 6.94 12.08 -31.82
N SER A 72 8.09 12.76 -31.87
CA SER A 72 9.16 12.62 -30.88
C SER A 72 8.69 13.02 -29.49
N TYR A 73 8.12 14.22 -29.35
CA TYR A 73 7.57 14.72 -28.09
C TYR A 73 6.46 13.82 -27.55
N LYS A 74 5.57 13.30 -28.41
CA LYS A 74 4.55 12.32 -27.99
C LYS A 74 5.18 11.03 -27.45
N LYS A 75 6.23 10.53 -28.10
CA LYS A 75 6.95 9.33 -27.60
C LYS A 75 7.59 9.58 -26.24
N GLU A 76 8.23 10.72 -26.05
CA GLU A 76 8.85 11.12 -24.78
C GLU A 76 7.80 11.27 -23.67
N GLU A 77 6.67 11.88 -24.00
CA GLU A 77 5.56 12.11 -23.08
C GLU A 77 4.91 10.79 -22.63
N LEU A 78 4.69 9.87 -23.57
CA LEU A 78 4.22 8.50 -23.28
C LEU A 78 5.22 7.71 -22.45
N SER A 79 6.52 7.81 -22.78
CA SER A 79 7.59 7.15 -22.01
C SER A 79 7.69 7.69 -20.59
N CYS A 80 7.45 8.99 -20.41
CA CYS A 80 7.45 9.63 -19.09
C CYS A 80 6.25 9.18 -18.26
N LEU A 81 5.04 9.10 -18.86
CA LEU A 81 3.87 8.54 -18.20
C LEU A 81 4.13 7.08 -17.78
N HIS A 82 4.58 6.24 -18.72
CA HIS A 82 4.92 4.84 -18.48
C HIS A 82 5.85 4.67 -17.28
N ARG A 83 6.98 5.39 -17.26
CA ARG A 83 7.97 5.30 -16.19
C ARG A 83 7.40 5.63 -14.82
N ILE A 84 6.56 6.67 -14.71
CA ILE A 84 5.96 7.06 -13.43
C ILE A 84 4.94 6.03 -12.98
N THR A 85 4.10 5.52 -13.90
CA THR A 85 3.14 4.46 -13.61
C THR A 85 3.85 3.16 -13.20
N LEU A 86 4.95 2.80 -13.87
CA LEU A 86 5.74 1.61 -13.54
C LEU A 86 6.35 1.72 -12.15
N SER A 87 6.90 2.89 -11.80
CA SER A 87 7.41 3.14 -10.45
C SER A 87 6.33 2.99 -9.37
N ALA A 88 5.08 3.38 -9.65
CA ALA A 88 3.97 3.15 -8.73
C ALA A 88 3.61 1.67 -8.62
N TYR A 89 3.59 0.95 -9.75
CA TYR A 89 3.37 -0.50 -9.78
C TYR A 89 4.43 -1.24 -8.95
N ASP A 90 5.72 -0.97 -9.17
CA ASP A 90 6.82 -1.63 -8.49
C ASP A 90 6.73 -1.44 -6.97
N LEU A 91 6.44 -0.22 -6.51
CA LEU A 91 6.27 0.08 -5.08
C LEU A 91 5.10 -0.69 -4.45
N VAL A 92 3.94 -0.75 -5.13
CA VAL A 92 2.76 -1.47 -4.61
C VAL A 92 2.99 -2.98 -4.66
N PHE A 93 3.67 -3.48 -5.69
CA PHE A 93 4.00 -4.90 -5.83
C PHE A 93 4.99 -5.35 -4.75
N GLU A 94 6.07 -4.60 -4.53
CA GLU A 94 7.03 -4.87 -3.46
C GLU A 94 6.35 -4.79 -2.08
N ALA A 95 5.42 -3.85 -1.89
CA ALA A 95 4.62 -3.77 -0.67
C ALA A 95 3.77 -5.03 -0.46
N TRP A 96 3.17 -5.55 -1.53
CA TRP A 96 2.43 -6.81 -1.47
C TRP A 96 3.35 -7.98 -1.08
N GLU A 97 4.54 -8.11 -1.66
CA GLU A 97 5.49 -9.17 -1.30
C GLU A 97 5.88 -9.12 0.18
N LYS A 98 6.14 -7.92 0.71
CA LYS A 98 6.43 -7.73 2.15
C LYS A 98 5.25 -8.13 3.02
N VAL A 99 4.03 -7.71 2.66
CA VAL A 99 2.82 -8.05 3.42
C VAL A 99 2.50 -9.54 3.34
N GLU A 100 2.72 -10.18 2.20
CA GLU A 100 2.57 -11.63 2.04
C GLU A 100 3.53 -12.39 2.99
N CYS A 101 4.78 -11.96 3.07
CA CYS A 101 5.76 -12.53 4.00
C CYS A 101 5.31 -12.37 5.46
N LEU A 102 4.81 -11.18 5.83
CA LEU A 102 4.27 -10.92 7.17
C LEU A 102 3.02 -11.75 7.47
N ALA A 103 2.10 -11.89 6.52
CA ALA A 103 0.88 -12.68 6.68
C ALA A 103 1.18 -14.16 6.89
N LYS A 104 2.23 -14.69 6.24
CA LYS A 104 2.72 -16.06 6.47
C LYS A 104 3.33 -16.23 7.87
N GLN A 105 4.01 -15.21 8.39
CA GLN A 105 4.62 -15.24 9.74
C GLN A 105 3.58 -15.03 10.86
N PHE A 106 2.55 -14.24 10.60
CA PHE A 106 1.51 -13.88 11.56
C PHE A 106 0.12 -14.17 10.99
N PRO A 107 -0.25 -15.46 10.83
CA PRO A 107 -1.50 -15.86 10.17
C PRO A 107 -2.75 -15.45 10.94
N ASP A 108 -2.62 -15.17 12.24
CA ASP A 108 -3.67 -14.71 13.14
C ASP A 108 -3.92 -13.18 13.09
N ARG A 109 -3.33 -12.48 12.12
CA ARG A 109 -3.50 -11.03 11.94
C ARG A 109 -4.30 -10.71 10.69
N ILE A 110 -5.62 -10.64 10.83
CA ILE A 110 -6.57 -10.38 9.72
C ILE A 110 -6.29 -9.08 8.96
N PHE A 111 -5.79 -8.04 9.64
CA PHE A 111 -5.44 -6.76 9.00
C PHE A 111 -4.38 -6.92 7.90
N LEU A 112 -3.48 -7.90 8.02
CA LEU A 112 -2.50 -8.19 6.98
C LEU A 112 -3.17 -8.77 5.74
N LEU A 113 -4.17 -9.62 5.90
CA LEU A 113 -4.94 -10.18 4.78
C LEU A 113 -5.82 -9.13 4.11
N ILE A 114 -6.43 -8.24 4.89
CA ILE A 114 -7.17 -7.08 4.38
C ILE A 114 -6.24 -6.23 3.51
N LEU A 115 -5.09 -5.83 4.04
CA LEU A 115 -4.12 -5.02 3.32
C LEU A 115 -3.61 -5.74 2.07
N GLN A 116 -3.30 -7.04 2.18
CA GLN A 116 -2.84 -7.85 1.05
C GLN A 116 -3.85 -7.83 -0.10
N LYS A 117 -5.14 -8.02 0.21
CA LYS A 117 -6.23 -8.00 -0.79
C LYS A 117 -6.32 -6.66 -1.51
N GLN A 118 -6.20 -5.56 -0.77
CA GLN A 118 -6.20 -4.22 -1.37
C GLN A 118 -4.97 -3.96 -2.25
N LEU A 119 -3.79 -4.39 -1.80
CA LEU A 119 -2.57 -4.27 -2.60
C LEU A 119 -2.65 -5.07 -3.91
N VAL A 120 -3.26 -6.26 -3.88
CA VAL A 120 -3.52 -7.07 -5.09
C VAL A 120 -4.43 -6.31 -6.05
N LEU A 121 -5.53 -5.74 -5.54
CA LEU A 121 -6.49 -4.98 -6.34
C LEU A 121 -5.81 -3.78 -7.01
N VAL A 122 -5.11 -2.95 -6.24
CA VAL A 122 -4.44 -1.75 -6.75
C VAL A 122 -3.31 -2.11 -7.72
N SER A 123 -2.46 -3.09 -7.38
CA SER A 123 -1.40 -3.56 -8.27
C SER A 123 -1.96 -4.02 -9.63
N ASN A 124 -3.07 -4.77 -9.59
CA ASN A 124 -3.76 -5.23 -10.79
C ASN A 124 -4.33 -4.08 -11.63
N GLN A 125 -4.87 -3.03 -11.01
CA GLN A 125 -5.34 -1.84 -11.73
C GLN A 125 -4.17 -1.12 -12.42
N ILE A 126 -3.05 -0.92 -11.72
CA ILE A 126 -1.87 -0.25 -12.29
C ILE A 126 -1.28 -1.10 -13.42
N HIS A 127 -1.25 -2.43 -13.27
CA HIS A 127 -0.84 -3.35 -14.33
C HIS A 127 -1.69 -3.18 -15.60
N ASP A 128 -3.02 -3.07 -15.48
CA ASP A 128 -3.89 -2.87 -16.65
C ASP A 128 -3.65 -1.51 -17.33
N ILE A 129 -3.34 -0.48 -16.54
CA ILE A 129 -2.92 0.83 -17.05
C ILE A 129 -1.62 0.71 -17.85
N LEU A 130 -0.60 0.02 -17.31
CA LEU A 130 0.67 -0.16 -17.99
C LEU A 130 0.51 -0.87 -19.34
N LYS A 131 -0.28 -1.95 -19.39
CA LYS A 131 -0.60 -2.64 -20.65
C LYS A 131 -1.29 -1.73 -21.65
N GLU A 132 -2.19 -0.88 -21.19
CA GLU A 132 -2.86 0.08 -22.06
C GLU A 132 -1.87 1.13 -22.60
N ILE A 133 -0.93 1.61 -21.77
CA ILE A 133 0.13 2.54 -22.18
C ILE A 133 1.01 1.91 -23.26
N ASP A 134 1.43 0.66 -23.07
CA ASP A 134 2.27 -0.07 -24.04
C ASP A 134 1.57 -0.26 -25.39
N GLY A 135 0.24 -0.39 -25.39
CA GLY A 135 -0.58 -0.55 -26.59
C GLY A 135 -0.89 0.74 -27.34
N ILE A 136 -0.50 1.92 -26.85
CA ILE A 136 -0.83 3.19 -27.52
C ILE A 136 0.04 3.40 -28.77
N GLU A 137 -0.62 3.42 -29.92
CA GLU A 137 -0.01 3.86 -31.17
C GLU A 137 0.02 5.40 -31.25
N ILE A 138 1.21 5.98 -31.43
CA ILE A 138 1.40 7.44 -31.57
C ILE A 138 0.58 8.04 -32.74
N GLY A 139 0.29 7.23 -33.77
CA GLY A 139 -0.43 7.63 -34.97
C GLY A 139 -1.94 7.70 -34.82
N ASN A 140 -2.54 6.89 -33.95
CA ASN A 140 -3.99 6.82 -33.72
C ASN A 140 -4.32 6.58 -32.24
N PRO A 141 -4.09 7.56 -31.36
CA PRO A 141 -4.19 7.37 -29.93
C PRO A 141 -5.66 7.39 -29.48
N ASN A 142 -6.24 6.22 -29.23
CA ASN A 142 -7.49 6.12 -28.47
C ASN A 142 -7.18 6.09 -26.97
N THR A 143 -7.10 7.25 -26.33
CA THR A 143 -6.79 7.36 -24.89
C THR A 143 -8.01 7.17 -23.99
N ARG A 144 -9.20 6.92 -24.55
CA ARG A 144 -10.44 6.82 -23.75
C ARG A 144 -10.40 5.67 -22.75
N LYS A 145 -9.84 4.54 -23.15
CA LYS A 145 -9.68 3.37 -22.26
C LYS A 145 -8.69 3.69 -21.15
N LEU A 146 -7.55 4.30 -21.48
CA LEU A 146 -6.55 4.75 -20.51
C LEU A 146 -7.17 5.74 -19.49
N HIS A 147 -7.96 6.71 -19.96
CA HIS A 147 -8.68 7.65 -19.11
C HIS A 147 -9.58 6.94 -18.10
N ASN A 148 -10.41 6.00 -18.57
CA ASN A 148 -11.30 5.25 -17.70
C ASN A 148 -10.54 4.41 -16.65
N LEU A 149 -9.37 3.86 -17.01
CA LEU A 149 -8.54 3.11 -16.06
C LEU A 149 -7.96 4.02 -14.98
N PHE A 150 -7.43 5.20 -15.34
CA PHE A 150 -6.92 6.17 -14.36
C PHE A 150 -8.01 6.80 -13.48
N GLN A 151 -9.24 6.92 -13.98
CA GLN A 151 -10.39 7.34 -13.17
C GLN A 151 -10.75 6.31 -12.10
N LYS A 152 -10.65 5.02 -12.43
CA LYS A 152 -10.91 3.92 -11.49
C LYS A 152 -9.80 3.73 -10.46
N LEU A 153 -8.55 4.02 -10.83
CA LEU A 153 -7.42 3.94 -9.90
C LEU A 153 -7.61 4.95 -8.77
N ASN A 154 -7.67 4.50 -7.52
CA ASN A 154 -7.89 5.36 -6.37
C ASN A 154 -6.81 5.13 -5.30
N SER A 155 -6.16 6.20 -4.84
CA SER A 155 -5.16 6.10 -3.78
C SER A 155 -5.79 5.76 -2.42
N PHE A 156 -7.08 6.05 -2.23
CA PHE A 156 -7.81 5.66 -1.02
C PHE A 156 -8.13 4.16 -0.94
N ASP A 157 -7.91 3.41 -2.02
CA ASP A 157 -8.00 1.93 -1.98
C ASP A 157 -6.87 1.32 -1.14
N ILE A 158 -5.76 2.06 -0.95
CA ILE A 158 -4.79 1.73 0.10
C ILE A 158 -5.38 2.20 1.44
N PRO A 159 -5.61 1.31 2.41
CA PRO A 159 -6.21 1.70 3.67
C PRO A 159 -5.20 2.48 4.55
N THR A 160 -5.71 3.30 5.45
CA THR A 160 -4.95 3.86 6.58
C THR A 160 -4.84 2.84 7.72
N THR A 161 -3.98 3.08 8.69
CA THR A 161 -3.91 2.24 9.90
C THR A 161 -5.21 2.27 10.70
N TRP A 162 -5.93 3.38 10.69
CA TRP A 162 -7.23 3.50 11.33
C TRP A 162 -8.30 2.64 10.62
N GLN A 163 -8.37 2.73 9.28
CA GLN A 163 -9.28 1.88 8.49
C GLN A 163 -8.95 0.40 8.66
N LEU A 164 -7.66 0.02 8.64
CA LEU A 164 -7.26 -1.36 8.89
C LEU A 164 -7.71 -1.86 10.26
N ARG A 165 -7.66 -1.00 11.29
CA ARG A 165 -8.14 -1.35 12.63
C ARG A 165 -9.64 -1.58 12.64
N GLU A 166 -10.41 -0.62 12.13
CA GLU A 166 -11.87 -0.69 12.08
C GLU A 166 -12.37 -1.88 11.24
N GLU A 167 -11.81 -2.06 10.03
CA GLU A 167 -12.16 -3.18 9.16
C GLU A 167 -11.81 -4.53 9.80
N SER A 168 -10.71 -4.62 10.55
CA SER A 168 -10.33 -5.85 11.24
C SER A 168 -11.29 -6.29 12.34
N GLU A 169 -11.99 -5.34 12.97
CA GLU A 169 -12.98 -5.64 14.02
C GLU A 169 -14.27 -6.23 13.42
N LEU A 170 -14.59 -5.87 12.17
CA LEU A 170 -15.82 -6.29 11.47
C LEU A 170 -15.58 -7.43 10.47
N ALA A 171 -14.32 -7.66 10.09
CA ALA A 171 -13.95 -8.60 9.05
C ALA A 171 -14.19 -10.06 9.46
N LYS A 172 -14.67 -10.82 8.49
CA LYS A 172 -14.82 -12.27 8.58
C LYS A 172 -13.66 -12.95 7.87
N TRP A 173 -13.04 -13.93 8.51
CA TRP A 173 -11.85 -14.61 7.97
C TRP A 173 -12.11 -15.26 6.61
N GLU A 174 -13.33 -15.74 6.38
CA GLU A 174 -13.78 -16.40 5.17
C GLU A 174 -13.65 -15.49 3.93
N ASP A 175 -13.80 -14.17 4.09
CA ASP A 175 -13.73 -13.18 3.00
C ASP A 175 -12.31 -12.97 2.46
N TYR A 176 -11.30 -13.55 3.12
CA TYR A 176 -9.87 -13.36 2.85
C TYR A 176 -9.07 -14.65 2.68
N GLN A 177 -9.73 -15.83 2.65
CA GLN A 177 -9.03 -17.11 2.48
C GLN A 177 -8.41 -17.30 1.08
N ASN A 178 -8.88 -16.55 0.08
CA ASN A 178 -8.47 -16.69 -1.33
C ASN A 178 -7.88 -15.41 -1.92
N VAL A 179 -7.04 -14.70 -1.16
CA VAL A 179 -6.30 -13.56 -1.71
C VAL A 179 -5.21 -14.08 -2.64
N GLY A 180 -5.50 -14.08 -3.95
CA GLY A 180 -4.54 -14.46 -4.99
C GLY A 180 -3.37 -13.47 -5.12
N ALA A 181 -2.35 -13.84 -5.88
CA ALA A 181 -1.22 -12.96 -6.18
C ALA A 181 -1.58 -11.87 -7.22
N PRO A 182 -0.97 -10.68 -7.17
CA PRO A 182 -1.10 -9.69 -8.21
C PRO A 182 -0.49 -10.19 -9.54
N ARG A 183 -1.01 -9.68 -10.65
CA ARG A 183 -0.48 -10.00 -11.97
C ARG A 183 0.89 -9.37 -12.15
N VAL A 184 1.86 -10.19 -12.56
CA VAL A 184 3.23 -9.74 -12.82
C VAL A 184 3.29 -8.99 -14.14
N TYR A 185 3.66 -7.72 -14.08
CA TYR A 185 3.96 -6.92 -15.26
C TYR A 185 5.32 -7.33 -15.84
N ARG A 186 5.33 -7.71 -17.12
CA ARG A 186 6.55 -7.91 -17.91
C ARG A 186 6.46 -6.98 -19.11
N LYS A 187 7.47 -6.14 -19.28
CA LYS A 187 7.56 -5.21 -20.41
C LYS A 187 7.57 -6.02 -21.71
N GLN A 188 6.61 -5.75 -22.60
CA GLN A 188 6.55 -6.32 -23.94
C GLN A 188 7.53 -5.61 -24.88
#